data_AF-A0A024TU97-F1
#
_entry.id   AF-A0A024TU97-F1
#
_cell.length_a   1.000
_cell.length_b   1.000
_cell.length_c   1.000
_cell.angle_alpha   90.00
_cell.angle_beta   90.00
_cell.angle_gamma   90.00
#
_symmetry.space_group_name_H-M   'P 1'
#
loop_
_entity.id
_entity.type
_entity.pdbx_description
1 polymer ?
#
loop_
_entity_poly.entity_id
_entity_poly.type
_entity_poly.pdbx_seq_one_letter_code
_entity_poly.pdbx_strand_id
1 'polypeptide(L)'
;MSMAVERTRELKEEDKHQVVKMLQSLLSGNKLAHGAYQKAATRFGLHRATISKVWKQFNKNDMGSKKKGRVSRRAKYTEEELKVRIASVPQSRRSTIRDLSLATGLSHGMICRTLRSGVLKRKSSRIKPQLTTKSQGDRIQFCRATTDLEDTTDLDDTVFDGMWDVVHLDEK
;
A
#
# COMPACT_ATOMS: atom_id res chain seq x y z
N MET A 1 -3.67 3.23 44.17
CA MET A 1 -4.33 3.21 42.83
C MET A 1 -4.32 1.79 42.25
N SER A 2 -5.51 1.24 42.01
CA SER A 2 -5.73 -0.11 41.47
C SER A 2 -5.42 -0.13 39.97
N MET A 3 -4.42 -0.91 39.54
CA MET A 3 -4.13 -1.14 38.12
C MET A 3 -4.94 -2.35 37.64
N ALA A 4 -6.26 -2.29 37.78
CA ALA A 4 -7.13 -3.30 37.21
C ALA A 4 -7.08 -3.17 35.69
N VAL A 5 -6.67 -4.24 35.01
CA VAL A 5 -6.64 -4.25 33.55
C VAL A 5 -8.06 -4.28 33.01
N GLU A 6 -8.36 -3.46 32.01
CA GLU A 6 -9.65 -3.50 31.32
C GLU A 6 -9.90 -4.89 30.74
N ARG A 7 -11.03 -5.51 31.10
CA ARG A 7 -11.39 -6.85 30.63
C ARG A 7 -11.88 -6.79 29.20
N THR A 8 -10.96 -6.87 28.26
CA THR A 8 -11.30 -7.18 26.86
C THR A 8 -11.01 -8.65 26.57
N ARG A 9 -11.45 -9.15 25.41
CA ARG A 9 -11.17 -10.54 25.00
C ARG A 9 -9.66 -10.83 24.93
N GLU A 10 -8.80 -9.80 24.82
CA GLU A 10 -7.36 -9.95 24.73
C GLU A 10 -6.61 -9.01 25.66
N LEU A 11 -5.48 -9.48 26.19
CA LEU A 11 -4.58 -8.63 26.95
C LEU A 11 -3.76 -7.76 25.98
N LYS A 12 -3.82 -6.44 26.14
CA LYS A 12 -3.04 -5.48 25.32
C LYS A 12 -1.54 -5.73 25.51
N GLU A 13 -0.72 -5.31 24.55
CA GLU A 13 0.72 -5.53 24.65
C GLU A 13 1.30 -4.74 25.83
N GLU A 14 0.81 -3.54 26.10
CA GLU A 14 1.22 -2.72 27.24
C GLU A 14 0.98 -3.44 28.58
N ASP A 15 -0.22 -4.01 28.76
CA ASP A 15 -0.60 -4.73 29.97
C ASP A 15 0.25 -5.99 30.16
N LYS A 16 0.56 -6.70 29.07
CA LYS A 16 1.49 -7.83 29.09
C LYS A 16 2.87 -7.42 29.58
N HIS A 17 3.40 -6.28 29.11
CA HIS A 17 4.70 -5.77 29.55
C HIS A 17 4.68 -5.35 31.02
N GLN A 18 3.58 -4.79 31.52
CA GLN A 18 3.43 -4.47 32.94
C GLN A 18 3.40 -5.73 33.82
N VAL A 19 2.71 -6.78 33.38
CA VAL A 19 2.73 -8.10 34.05
C VAL A 19 4.16 -8.66 34.11
N VAL A 20 4.90 -8.59 33.01
CA VAL A 20 6.30 -9.05 32.96
C VAL A 20 7.18 -8.23 33.90
N LYS A 21 7.10 -6.89 33.88
CA LYS A 21 7.86 -6.02 34.79
C LYS A 21 7.61 -6.37 36.26
N MET A 22 6.35 -6.60 36.62
CA MET A 22 6.00 -7.02 37.98
C MET A 22 6.61 -8.40 38.31
N LEU A 23 6.50 -9.38 37.42
CA LEU A 23 7.08 -10.70 37.64
C LEU A 23 8.62 -10.66 37.74
N GLN A 24 9.28 -9.81 36.95
CA GLN A 24 10.73 -9.58 37.05
C GLN A 24 11.13 -9.02 38.42
N SER A 25 10.35 -8.09 38.98
CA SER A 25 10.58 -7.58 40.34
C SER A 25 10.40 -8.63 41.45
N LEU A 26 9.77 -9.77 41.14
CA LEU A 26 9.54 -10.90 42.05
C LEU A 26 10.47 -12.09 41.78
N LEU A 27 11.53 -11.89 41.01
CA LEU A 27 12.60 -12.87 40.83
C LEU A 27 13.48 -12.90 42.07
N SER A 28 13.80 -14.11 42.54
CA SER A 28 14.80 -14.34 43.57
C SER A 28 15.89 -15.23 42.95
N GLY A 29 17.04 -14.62 42.65
CA GLY A 29 18.05 -15.23 41.78
C GLY A 29 17.53 -15.38 40.35
N ASN A 30 17.42 -16.63 39.88
CA ASN A 30 16.95 -16.97 38.52
C ASN A 30 15.54 -17.60 38.47
N LYS A 31 14.82 -17.63 39.59
CA LYS A 31 13.49 -18.24 39.67
C LYS A 31 12.48 -17.26 40.25
N LEU A 32 11.23 -17.37 39.80
CA LEU A 32 10.13 -16.64 40.39
C LEU A 32 9.85 -17.17 41.80
N ALA A 33 9.69 -16.26 42.75
CA ALA A 33 9.31 -16.61 44.12
C ALA A 33 7.99 -17.40 44.13
N HIS A 34 7.83 -18.27 45.14
CA HIS A 34 6.58 -19.00 45.33
C HIS A 34 5.40 -18.02 45.47
N GLY A 35 4.30 -18.29 44.77
CA GLY A 35 3.13 -17.41 44.78
C GLY A 35 3.23 -16.14 43.92
N ALA A 36 4.35 -15.88 43.22
CA ALA A 36 4.50 -14.67 42.38
C ALA A 36 3.39 -14.54 41.33
N TYR A 37 2.99 -15.65 40.70
CA TYR A 37 1.88 -15.66 39.75
C TYR A 37 0.53 -15.30 40.40
N GLN A 38 0.30 -15.74 41.64
CA GLN A 38 -0.94 -15.44 42.36
C GLN A 38 -0.96 -13.95 42.75
N LYS A 39 0.18 -13.41 43.19
CA LYS A 39 0.33 -11.99 43.54
C LYS A 39 0.07 -11.09 42.32
N ALA A 40 0.62 -11.44 41.16
CA ALA A 40 0.35 -10.74 39.91
C ALA A 40 -1.11 -10.91 39.45
N ALA A 41 -1.68 -12.11 39.57
CA ALA A 41 -3.08 -12.37 39.25
C ALA A 41 -4.03 -11.46 40.05
N THR A 42 -3.84 -11.37 41.37
CA THR A 42 -4.64 -10.50 42.24
C THR A 42 -4.44 -9.02 41.89
N ARG A 43 -3.20 -8.59 41.59
CA ARG A 43 -2.89 -7.19 41.26
C ARG A 43 -3.55 -6.71 39.98
N PHE A 44 -3.50 -7.53 38.93
CA PHE A 44 -4.03 -7.18 37.60
C PHE A 44 -5.48 -7.64 37.38
N GLY A 45 -6.06 -8.41 38.31
CA GLY A 45 -7.41 -8.97 38.16
C GLY A 45 -7.52 -10.04 37.06
N LEU A 46 -6.41 -10.74 36.79
CA LEU A 46 -6.31 -11.74 35.71
C LEU A 46 -6.24 -13.15 36.29
N HIS A 47 -6.68 -14.14 35.52
CA HIS A 47 -6.54 -15.54 35.91
C HIS A 47 -5.06 -15.95 35.97
N ARG A 48 -4.67 -16.72 37.00
CA ARG A 48 -3.29 -17.21 37.21
C ARG A 48 -2.68 -17.87 35.95
N ALA A 49 -3.48 -18.62 35.20
CA ALA A 49 -3.03 -19.25 33.96
C ALA A 49 -2.64 -18.23 32.87
N THR A 50 -3.34 -17.09 32.79
CA THR A 50 -3.01 -16.00 31.86
C THR A 50 -1.66 -15.39 32.20
N ILE A 51 -1.41 -15.11 33.47
CA ILE A 51 -0.12 -14.60 33.95
C ILE A 51 1.01 -15.61 33.63
N SER A 52 0.80 -16.90 33.91
CA SER A 52 1.79 -17.94 33.59
C SER A 52 2.06 -18.03 32.08
N LYS A 53 1.02 -17.91 31.24
CA LYS A 53 1.16 -17.91 29.78
C LYS A 53 1.97 -16.71 29.29
N VAL A 54 1.70 -15.52 29.82
CA VAL A 54 2.44 -14.29 29.53
C VAL A 54 3.93 -14.46 29.88
N TRP A 55 4.24 -15.01 31.06
CA TRP A 55 5.63 -15.28 31.46
C TRP A 55 6.33 -16.26 30.52
N LYS A 56 5.66 -17.36 30.14
CA LYS A 56 6.20 -18.34 29.18
C LYS A 56 6.43 -17.73 27.80
N GLN A 57 5.54 -16.84 27.36
CA GLN A 57 5.68 -16.10 26.10
C GLN A 57 6.87 -15.14 26.13
N PHE A 58 7.05 -14.45 27.26
CA PHE A 58 8.18 -13.54 27.47
C PHE A 58 9.51 -14.28 27.42
N ASN A 59 9.64 -15.41 28.11
CA ASN A 59 10.87 -16.22 28.08
C ASN A 59 11.20 -16.80 26.69
N LYS A 60 10.23 -16.81 25.77
CA LYS A 60 10.42 -17.23 24.37
C LYS A 60 10.55 -16.04 23.40
N ASN A 61 10.59 -14.81 23.91
CA ASN A 61 10.54 -13.56 23.12
C ASN A 61 9.34 -13.51 22.15
N ASP A 62 8.21 -14.11 22.51
CA ASP A 62 7.02 -14.31 21.67
C ASP A 62 5.77 -13.66 22.30
N MET A 63 5.86 -12.35 22.52
CA MET A 63 4.82 -11.55 23.20
C MET A 63 3.76 -10.96 22.26
N GLY A 64 4.09 -10.91 20.97
CA GLY A 64 3.26 -10.33 19.93
C GLY A 64 1.95 -11.08 19.69
N SER A 65 0.98 -10.39 19.07
CA SER A 65 -0.26 -11.03 18.66
C SER A 65 -0.04 -12.05 17.52
N LYS A 66 -0.46 -13.30 17.75
CA LYS A 66 -0.44 -14.38 16.73
C LYS A 66 -1.62 -14.34 15.75
N LYS A 67 -2.45 -13.30 15.81
CA LYS A 67 -3.63 -13.18 14.95
C LYS A 67 -3.29 -12.78 13.53
N LYS A 68 -2.23 -11.98 13.34
CA LYS A 68 -1.78 -11.51 12.04
C LYS A 68 -1.50 -12.73 11.15
N GLY A 69 -2.20 -12.81 10.02
CA GLY A 69 -2.12 -13.95 9.08
C GLY A 69 -2.95 -15.19 9.45
N ARG A 70 -3.38 -15.36 10.71
CA ARG A 70 -4.16 -16.55 11.15
C ARG A 70 -5.67 -16.33 11.14
N VAL A 71 -6.12 -15.13 11.50
CA VAL A 71 -7.55 -14.82 11.73
C VAL A 71 -8.17 -14.02 10.56
N SER A 72 -7.35 -13.55 9.62
CA SER A 72 -7.86 -12.90 8.40
C SER A 72 -8.45 -13.90 7.42
N ARG A 73 -9.39 -13.42 6.59
CA ARG A 73 -9.86 -14.17 5.42
C ARG A 73 -8.66 -14.51 4.53
N ARG A 74 -8.51 -15.79 4.19
CA ARG A 74 -7.47 -16.26 3.27
C ARG A 74 -7.68 -15.65 1.89
N ALA A 75 -6.60 -15.33 1.20
CA ALA A 75 -6.66 -14.88 -0.18
C ALA A 75 -7.27 -15.98 -1.05
N LYS A 76 -8.20 -15.61 -1.93
CA LYS A 76 -8.86 -16.56 -2.84
C LYS A 76 -7.91 -17.04 -3.94
N TYR A 77 -6.96 -16.19 -4.32
CA TYR A 77 -5.95 -16.47 -5.35
C TYR A 77 -4.58 -16.06 -4.84
N THR A 78 -3.55 -16.81 -5.24
CA THR A 78 -2.15 -16.41 -5.05
C THR A 78 -1.73 -15.37 -6.07
N GLU A 79 -0.61 -14.67 -5.84
CA GLU A 79 -0.10 -13.69 -6.79
C GLU A 79 0.28 -14.33 -8.14
N GLU A 80 0.79 -15.55 -8.11
CA GLU A 80 1.17 -16.32 -9.29
C GLU A 80 -0.05 -16.72 -10.11
N GLU A 81 -1.10 -17.23 -9.45
CA GLU A 81 -2.37 -17.56 -10.11
C GLU A 81 -2.99 -16.33 -10.80
N LEU A 82 -2.92 -15.17 -10.15
CA LEU A 82 -3.43 -13.92 -10.71
C LEU A 82 -2.62 -13.50 -11.94
N LYS A 83 -1.29 -13.62 -11.90
CA LYS A 83 -0.41 -13.31 -13.04
C LYS A 83 -0.72 -14.23 -14.22
N VAL A 84 -0.78 -15.55 -13.99
CA VAL A 84 -1.07 -16.54 -15.03
C VAL A 84 -2.44 -16.28 -15.66
N ARG A 85 -3.47 -16.07 -14.84
CA ARG A 85 -4.85 -15.84 -15.31
C ARG A 85 -5.01 -14.54 -16.11
N ILE A 86 -4.25 -13.51 -15.76
CA ILE A 86 -4.30 -12.23 -16.49
C ILE A 86 -3.44 -12.30 -17.75
N ALA A 87 -2.32 -13.03 -17.70
CA ALA A 87 -1.47 -13.29 -18.85
C ALA A 87 -2.13 -14.20 -19.91
N SER A 88 -3.14 -14.98 -19.56
CA SER A 88 -3.90 -15.78 -20.55
C SER A 88 -4.94 -14.97 -21.32
N VAL A 89 -5.35 -13.78 -20.84
CA VAL A 89 -6.34 -12.93 -21.51
C VAL A 89 -5.71 -12.23 -22.72
N PRO A 90 -6.32 -12.14 -23.91
CA PRO A 90 -5.75 -11.37 -25.02
C PRO A 90 -5.49 -9.90 -24.67
N GLN A 91 -4.43 -9.29 -25.21
CA GLN A 91 -4.03 -7.92 -24.87
C GLN A 91 -5.17 -6.89 -25.08
N SER A 92 -6.00 -7.07 -26.11
CA SER A 92 -7.16 -6.21 -26.39
C SER A 92 -8.13 -6.09 -25.20
N ARG A 93 -8.27 -7.16 -24.39
CA ARG A 93 -9.14 -7.23 -23.22
C ARG A 93 -8.43 -6.94 -21.89
N ARG A 94 -7.16 -6.51 -21.92
CA ARG A 94 -6.40 -6.06 -20.73
C ARG A 94 -6.38 -4.54 -20.55
N SER A 95 -7.11 -3.80 -21.39
CA SER A 95 -7.04 -2.33 -21.46
C SER A 95 -7.75 -1.64 -20.29
N THR A 96 -8.95 -2.12 -19.94
CA THR A 96 -9.75 -1.54 -18.86
C THR A 96 -9.96 -2.56 -17.74
N ILE A 97 -10.20 -2.06 -16.52
CA ILE A 97 -10.54 -2.91 -15.37
C ILE A 97 -11.82 -3.70 -15.64
N ARG A 98 -12.77 -3.10 -16.38
CA ARG A 98 -14.04 -3.73 -16.74
C ARG A 98 -13.83 -4.90 -17.71
N ASP A 99 -13.09 -4.69 -18.79
CA ASP A 99 -12.81 -5.75 -19.77
C ASP A 99 -12.01 -6.88 -19.15
N LEU A 100 -11.02 -6.54 -18.32
CA LEU A 100 -10.21 -7.52 -17.63
C LEU A 100 -11.05 -8.32 -16.63
N SER A 101 -11.99 -7.68 -15.93
CA SER A 101 -12.94 -8.35 -15.05
C SER A 101 -13.82 -9.34 -15.80
N LEU A 102 -14.40 -8.92 -16.92
CA LEU A 102 -15.24 -9.78 -17.75
C LEU A 102 -14.45 -10.97 -18.32
N ALA A 103 -13.22 -10.74 -18.77
CA ALA A 103 -12.38 -11.77 -19.36
C ALA A 103 -11.82 -12.77 -18.33
N THR A 104 -11.53 -12.34 -17.10
CA THR A 104 -10.91 -13.19 -16.06
C THR A 104 -11.90 -13.73 -15.04
N GLY A 105 -13.10 -13.14 -14.92
CA GLY A 105 -14.06 -13.40 -13.85
C GLY A 105 -13.63 -12.85 -12.48
N LEU A 106 -12.60 -11.99 -12.43
CA LEU A 106 -12.12 -11.36 -11.21
C LEU A 106 -12.90 -10.08 -10.93
N SER A 107 -13.40 -9.90 -9.70
CA SER A 107 -14.08 -8.64 -9.34
C SER A 107 -13.21 -7.40 -9.54
N HIS A 108 -13.82 -6.26 -9.86
CA HIS A 108 -13.11 -4.97 -9.99
C HIS A 108 -12.22 -4.66 -8.79
N GLY A 109 -12.73 -4.86 -7.57
CA GLY A 109 -11.98 -4.59 -6.33
C GLY A 109 -10.74 -5.47 -6.16
N MET A 110 -10.73 -6.67 -6.74
CA MET A 110 -9.53 -7.51 -6.73
C MET A 110 -8.48 -6.99 -7.72
N ILE A 111 -8.89 -6.68 -8.95
CA ILE A 111 -8.01 -6.11 -9.98
C ILE A 111 -7.38 -4.80 -9.48
N CYS A 112 -8.17 -3.91 -8.88
CA CYS A 112 -7.68 -2.67 -8.28
C CYS A 112 -6.63 -2.92 -7.18
N ARG A 113 -6.87 -3.89 -6.29
CA ARG A 113 -5.91 -4.23 -5.23
C ARG A 113 -4.62 -4.80 -5.80
N THR A 114 -4.70 -5.66 -6.81
CA THR A 114 -3.52 -6.23 -7.49
C THR A 114 -2.69 -5.18 -8.23
N LEU A 115 -3.34 -4.14 -8.75
CA LEU A 115 -2.65 -2.99 -9.35
C LEU A 115 -1.95 -2.14 -8.27
N ARG A 116 -2.61 -1.89 -7.13
CA ARG A 116 -2.03 -1.12 -6.01
C ARG A 116 -0.90 -1.85 -5.31
N SER A 117 -0.99 -3.17 -5.17
CA SER A 117 0.08 -3.98 -4.57
C SER A 117 1.28 -4.16 -5.49
N GLY A 118 1.19 -3.74 -6.75
CA GLY A 118 2.28 -3.84 -7.72
C GLY A 118 2.43 -5.21 -8.39
N VAL A 119 1.56 -6.18 -8.06
CA VAL A 119 1.52 -7.51 -8.70
C VAL A 119 1.26 -7.37 -10.20
N LEU A 120 0.41 -6.41 -10.56
CA LEU A 120 0.18 -5.98 -11.94
C LEU A 120 0.64 -4.54 -12.09
N LYS A 121 1.31 -4.24 -13.20
CA LYS A 121 1.71 -2.87 -13.53
C LYS A 121 0.97 -2.40 -14.76
N ARG A 122 0.33 -1.24 -14.67
CA ARG A 122 -0.24 -0.56 -15.84
C ARG A 122 0.90 -0.07 -16.72
N LYS A 123 0.85 -0.41 -17.99
CA LYS A 123 1.75 0.10 -19.02
C LYS A 123 0.96 1.02 -19.93
N SER A 124 1.43 2.25 -20.10
CA SER A 124 0.92 3.19 -21.10
C SER A 124 1.93 3.28 -22.23
N SER A 125 1.52 2.97 -23.46
CA SER A 125 2.32 3.12 -24.67
C SER A 125 2.24 4.56 -25.21
N ARG A 126 2.52 5.57 -24.38
CA ARG A 126 2.52 6.97 -24.85
C ARG A 126 3.83 7.20 -25.61
N ILE A 127 3.74 7.20 -26.94
CA ILE A 127 4.89 7.33 -27.85
C ILE A 127 5.48 8.75 -27.83
N LYS A 128 4.65 9.77 -27.61
CA LYS A 128 5.13 11.15 -27.56
C LYS A 128 5.68 11.49 -26.17
N PRO A 129 6.83 12.20 -26.10
CA PRO A 129 7.38 12.65 -24.82
C PRO A 129 6.36 13.52 -24.08
N GLN A 130 6.39 13.46 -22.75
CA GLN A 130 5.56 14.34 -21.93
C GLN A 130 5.96 15.79 -22.19
N LEU A 131 4.96 16.65 -22.38
CA LEU A 131 5.20 18.08 -22.51
C LEU A 131 5.73 18.63 -21.18
N THR A 132 6.98 19.04 -21.16
CA THR A 132 7.55 19.86 -20.09
C THR A 132 7.16 21.32 -20.30
N THR A 133 7.16 22.13 -19.24
CA THR A 133 6.89 23.58 -19.32
C THR A 133 7.79 24.27 -20.35
N LYS A 134 9.07 23.87 -20.42
CA LYS A 134 10.01 24.31 -21.46
C LYS A 134 9.51 23.94 -22.86
N SER A 135 9.20 22.66 -23.12
CA SER A 135 8.73 22.22 -24.44
C SER A 135 7.39 22.83 -24.85
N GLN A 136 6.55 23.24 -23.89
CA GLN A 136 5.34 24.01 -24.15
C GLN A 136 5.68 25.43 -24.60
N GLY A 137 6.60 26.09 -23.88
CA GLY A 137 7.10 27.41 -24.25
C GLY A 137 7.75 27.43 -25.64
N ASP A 138 8.65 26.49 -25.92
CA ASP A 138 9.34 26.38 -27.21
C ASP A 138 8.34 26.18 -28.37
N ARG A 139 7.27 25.39 -28.15
CA ARG A 139 6.19 25.21 -29.14
C ARG A 139 5.36 26.46 -29.36
N ILE A 140 5.00 27.17 -28.27
CA ILE A 140 4.25 28.42 -28.37
C ILE A 140 5.08 29.48 -29.08
N GLN A 141 6.38 29.55 -28.79
CA GLN A 141 7.30 30.47 -29.46
C GLN A 141 7.44 30.15 -30.95
N PHE A 142 7.56 28.87 -31.31
CA PHE A 142 7.56 28.44 -32.70
C PHE A 142 6.26 28.83 -33.43
N CYS A 143 5.10 28.57 -32.83
CA CYS A 143 3.81 28.98 -33.39
C CYS A 143 3.74 30.51 -33.59
N ARG A 144 4.21 31.29 -32.62
CA ARG A 144 4.25 32.76 -32.71
C ARG A 144 5.18 33.27 -33.81
N ALA A 145 6.29 32.58 -34.06
CA ALA A 145 7.25 32.95 -35.09
C ALA A 145 6.80 32.57 -36.51
N THR A 146 5.81 31.70 -36.65
CA THR A 146 5.28 31.19 -37.93
C THR A 146 3.86 31.69 -38.21
N THR A 147 3.42 32.68 -37.45
CA THR A 147 2.13 33.37 -37.63
C THR A 147 2.42 34.87 -37.62
N ASP A 148 1.73 35.64 -38.46
CA ASP A 148 1.86 37.10 -38.53
C ASP A 148 1.18 37.78 -37.33
N LEU A 149 1.65 37.47 -36.13
CA LEU A 149 1.20 38.09 -34.88
C LEU A 149 1.97 39.41 -34.66
N GLU A 150 1.83 40.36 -35.58
CA GLU A 150 2.09 41.76 -35.27
C GLU A 150 0.87 42.32 -34.55
N ASP A 151 0.92 42.34 -33.21
CA ASP A 151 0.06 43.11 -32.29
C ASP A 151 -1.46 43.19 -32.62
N THR A 152 -2.04 42.15 -33.21
CA THR A 152 -3.48 42.05 -33.44
C THR A 152 -4.14 41.29 -32.31
N THR A 153 -5.13 41.94 -31.68
CA THR A 153 -5.85 41.44 -30.50
C THR A 153 -6.96 40.44 -30.87
N ASP A 154 -7.17 40.20 -32.16
CA ASP A 154 -8.22 39.35 -32.70
C ASP A 154 -7.62 38.09 -33.36
N LEU A 155 -7.96 36.93 -32.78
CA LEU A 155 -7.46 35.60 -33.20
C LEU A 155 -8.02 35.12 -34.55
N ASP A 156 -9.07 35.77 -35.05
CA ASP A 156 -9.78 35.34 -36.27
C ASP A 156 -9.13 35.85 -37.57
N ASP A 157 -8.25 36.86 -37.48
CA ASP A 157 -7.55 37.48 -38.61
C ASP A 157 -6.05 37.08 -38.71
N THR A 158 -5.59 36.15 -37.87
CA THR A 158 -4.18 35.72 -37.90
C THR A 158 -3.92 34.83 -39.11
N VAL A 159 -2.99 35.26 -39.97
CA VAL A 159 -2.53 34.49 -41.14
C VAL A 159 -1.26 33.73 -40.77
N PHE A 160 -1.21 32.46 -41.14
CA PHE A 160 0.01 31.65 -40.99
C PHE A 160 1.00 32.02 -42.09
N ASP A 161 2.28 32.06 -41.74
CA ASP A 161 3.34 32.21 -42.73
C ASP A 161 3.25 31.05 -43.75
N GLY A 162 3.36 31.40 -45.03
CA GLY A 162 3.30 30.44 -46.12
C GLY A 162 4.51 29.49 -46.15
N MET A 163 5.60 29.82 -45.44
CA MET A 163 6.83 29.01 -45.29
C MET A 163 7.35 28.49 -46.64
N TRP A 164 7.18 29.28 -47.71
CA TRP A 164 7.49 28.89 -49.10
C TRP A 164 8.99 28.68 -49.33
N ASP A 165 9.83 29.15 -48.40
CA ASP A 165 11.28 29.04 -48.35
C ASP A 165 11.78 27.98 -47.36
N VAL A 166 10.90 27.25 -46.66
CA VAL A 166 11.27 26.24 -45.66
C VAL A 166 11.05 24.82 -46.17
N VAL A 167 12.12 24.04 -46.25
CA VAL A 167 12.06 22.60 -46.56
C VAL A 167 12.06 21.79 -45.27
N HIS A 168 10.95 21.09 -44.99
CA HIS A 168 10.83 20.21 -43.82
C HIS A 168 11.44 18.83 -44.12
N LEU A 169 12.57 18.53 -43.48
CA LEU A 169 13.22 17.23 -43.54
C LEU A 169 12.88 16.44 -42.28
N ASP A 170 12.18 15.32 -42.44
CA ASP A 170 11.94 14.34 -41.37
C ASP A 170 12.61 13.02 -41.78
N GLU A 171 13.68 12.66 -41.09
CA GLU A 171 14.33 11.36 -41.27
C GLU A 171 13.55 10.32 -40.47
N LYS A 172 13.18 9.23 -41.15
CA LYS A 172 12.44 8.11 -40.57
C LYS A 172 13.36 7.02 -40.03
#